data_AF-A0AAT9RIE6-F1
#
_entry.id   AF-A0AAT9RIE6-F1
#
_cell.length_a   1.000
_cell.length_b   1.000
_cell.length_c   1.000
_cell.angle_alpha   90.00
_cell.angle_beta   90.00
_cell.angle_gamma   90.00
#
_symmetry.space_group_name_H-M   'P 1'
#
loop_
_entity.id
_entity.type
_entity.pdbx_description
1 polymer ?
#
loop_
_entity_poly.entity_id
_entity_poly.type
_entity_poly.pdbx_seq_one_letter_code
_entity_poly.pdbx_strand_id
1 'polypeptide(L)' 'MYGRYHAETRTGNTADVRFIHLWTVRDGKAVSMRQAADSHVLQEALKG' A
#
# COMPACT_ATOMS: atom_id res chain seq x y z
N MET A 1 -4.64 -13.21 4.02
CA MET A 1 -4.77 -12.75 2.62
C MET A 1 -4.11 -11.38 2.54
N TYR A 2 -3.15 -11.17 1.63
CA TYR A 2 -2.48 -9.87 1.42
C TYR A 2 -3.11 -9.17 0.22
N GLY A 3 -3.29 -7.85 0.30
CA GLY A 3 -3.66 -7.05 -0.86
C GLY A 3 -2.47 -6.84 -1.80
N ARG A 4 -2.75 -6.54 -3.07
CA ARG A 4 -1.75 -6.15 -4.07
C ARG A 4 -2.14 -4.80 -4.67
N TYR A 5 -1.21 -3.86 -4.63
CA TYR A 5 -1.27 -2.65 -5.45
C TYR A 5 -0.52 -2.91 -6.75
N HIS A 6 -1.07 -2.41 -7.85
CA HIS A 6 -0.33 -2.10 -9.06
C HIS A 6 -0.13 -0.58 -9.08
N ALA A 7 1.11 -0.13 -9.02
CA ALA A 7 1.47 1.28 -8.95
C ALA A 7 2.24 1.69 -10.20
N GLU A 8 1.95 2.89 -10.69
CA GLU A 8 2.71 3.57 -11.73
C GLU A 8 3.23 4.90 -11.16
N THR A 9 4.53 5.12 -11.31
CA THR A 9 5.18 6.36 -10.89
C THR A 9 5.04 7.44 -11.95
N ARG A 10 5.26 8.70 -11.58
CA ARG A 10 5.20 9.81 -12.54
C ARG A 10 6.23 9.72 -13.67
N THR A 11 7.32 8.97 -13.47
CA THR A 11 8.36 8.72 -14.46
C THR A 11 8.05 7.51 -15.35
N GLY A 12 6.91 6.84 -15.16
CA GLY A 12 6.46 5.70 -15.95
C GLY A 12 6.93 4.33 -15.44
N ASN A 13 7.68 4.26 -14.33
CA ASN A 13 8.03 2.98 -13.72
C ASN A 13 6.82 2.35 -13.06
N THR A 14 6.74 1.02 -13.11
CA THR A 14 5.66 0.26 -12.47
C THR A 14 6.17 -0.62 -11.34
N ALA A 15 5.31 -0.88 -10.36
CA ALA A 15 5.60 -1.77 -9.24
C ALA A 15 4.36 -2.50 -8.76
N ASP A 16 4.53 -3.78 -8.44
CA ASP A 16 3.53 -4.57 -7.74
C ASP A 16 3.90 -4.71 -6.26
N VAL A 17 3.06 -4.18 -5.38
CA VAL A 17 3.38 -4.05 -3.95
C VAL A 17 2.36 -4.79 -3.10
N ARG A 18 2.83 -5.69 -2.25
CA ARG A 18 1.99 -6.38 -1.26
C ARG A 18 1.70 -5.46 -0.08
N PHE A 19 0.47 -5.47 0.42
CA PHE A 19 0.08 -4.69 1.60
C PHE A 19 -0.91 -5.40 2.50
N ILE A 20 -1.03 -4.89 3.72
CA ILE A 20 -2.13 -5.11 4.66
C ILE A 20 -2.70 -3.76 5.10
N HIS A 21 -4.02 -3.70 5.30
CA HIS A 21 -4.68 -2.63 6.05
C HIS A 21 -5.24 -3.21 7.34
N LEU A 22 -4.87 -2.62 8.46
CA LEU A 22 -5.43 -2.91 9.77
C LEU A 22 -6.45 -1.83 10.10
N TRP A 23 -7.71 -2.22 10.23
CA TRP A 23 -8.81 -1.32 10.54
C TRP A 23 -9.23 -1.49 12.00
N THR A 24 -9.45 -0.38 12.69
CA THR A 24 -10.20 -0.36 13.96
C THR A 24 -11.60 0.15 13.67
N VAL A 25 -12.61 -0.63 14.05
CA VAL A 25 -14.02 -0.32 13.84
C VAL A 25 -14.70 -0.11 15.19
N ARG A 26 -15.48 0.97 15.33
CA ARG A 26 -16.32 1.26 16.50
C ARG A 26 -17.70 1.68 16.02
N ASP A 27 -18.74 1.09 16.60
CA ASP A 27 -20.14 1.38 16.27
C ASP A 27 -20.44 1.26 14.75
N GLY A 28 -19.86 0.24 14.11
CA GLY A 28 -19.98 -0.01 12.68
C GLY A 28 -19.21 0.96 11.78
N LYS A 29 -18.44 1.90 12.33
CA LYS A 29 -17.64 2.88 11.58
C LYS A 29 -16.15 2.64 11.74
N ALA A 30 -15.40 2.76 10.65
CA ALA A 30 -13.94 2.76 10.70
C ALA A 30 -13.46 4.04 11.43
N VAL A 31 -12.74 3.87 12.54
CA VAL A 31 -12.22 4.98 13.35
C VAL A 31 -10.71 5.11 13.26
N SER A 32 -10.01 4.09 12.78
CA SER A 32 -8.58 4.13 12.48
C SER A 32 -8.23 3.13 11.38
N MET A 33 -7.22 3.46 10.60
CA MET A 33 -6.61 2.57 9.61
C MET A 33 -5.10 2.73 9.65
N ARG A 34 -4.39 1.60 9.70
CA ARG A 34 -2.95 1.53 9.49
C ARG A 34 -2.63 0.65 8.29
N GLN A 35 -1.87 1.18 7.36
CA GLN A 35 -1.30 0.42 6.26
C GLN A 35 0.10 -0.07 6.63
N ALA A 36 0.42 -1.29 6.23
CA ALA A 36 1.78 -1.75 6.09
C ALA A 36 1.94 -2.35 4.68
N ALA A 37 3.01 -1.96 3.99
CA ALA A 37 3.33 -2.41 2.64
C ALA A 37 4.83 -2.68 2.54
N ASP A 38 5.24 -3.47 1.54
CA ASP A 38 6.65 -3.64 1.21
C ASP A 38 7.20 -2.33 0.63
N SER A 39 7.66 -1.45 1.52
CA SER A 39 8.09 -0.11 1.15
C SER A 39 9.37 -0.11 0.32
N HIS A 40 10.19 -1.16 0.42
CA HIS A 40 11.41 -1.26 -0.38
C HIS A 40 11.08 -1.33 -1.88
N VAL A 41 10.13 -2.18 -2.27
CA VAL A 41 9.69 -2.31 -3.67
C VAL A 41 9.18 -0.98 -4.23
N LEU A 42 8.35 -0.27 -3.45
CA LEU A 42 7.82 1.03 -3.87
C LEU A 42 8.93 2.08 -3.97
N GLN A 43 9.89 2.08 -3.04
CA GLN A 43 11.01 3.02 -3.06
C GLN A 43 11.95 2.79 -4.24
N GLU A 44 12.22 1.54 -4.63
CA GLU A 44 13.03 1.27 -5.83
C GLU A 44 12.37 1.81 -7.10
N ALA A 45 11.05 1.61 -7.26
CA ALA A 45 10.34 2.13 -8.43
C ALA A 45 10.35 3.67 -8.50
N LEU A 46 10.35 4.35 -7.35
CA LEU A 46 10.38 5.81 -7.26
C LEU A 46 11.73 6.44 -7.58
N LYS A 47 12.83 5.67 -7.61
CA LYS A 47 14.17 6.21 -7.88
C LYS A 47 14.41 6.55 -9.35
N GLY A 48 13.64 5.97 -10.27
CA GLY A 48 13.88 6.08 -11.72
C GLY A 48 14.59 4.85 -12.24
#